data_AF-A0A660LZ48-F1
#
_entry.id   AF-A0A660LZ48-F1
#
_cell.length_a   1.000
_cell.length_b   1.000
_cell.length_c   1.000
_cell.angle_alpha   90.00
_cell.angle_beta   90.00
_cell.angle_gamma   90.00
#
_symmetry.space_group_name_H-M   'P 1'
#
loop_
_entity.id
_entity.type
_entity.pdbx_description
1 polymer ?
#
loop_
_entity_poly.entity_id
_entity_poly.type
_entity_poly.pdbx_seq_one_letter_code
_entity_poly.pdbx_strand_id
1 'polypeptide(L)'
;MGFRSRVTIVRDKYDRTKVKRQIGGKKMTAKMIDQYASKLVYCGIIKEKWTHDQPVKAQFDGLVSVELFNEANRGRIFVEIDSRDMITIKRRAVPEHLKNKQIYNPEYPYKQVVACPKCGKTLSGSASRGKMGTYYPAYHCSRNGHYFRVP
;
A
#
# COMPACT_ATOMS: atom_id res chain seq x y z
N MET A 1 -16.14 -13.34 -2.31
CA MET A 1 -15.26 -13.93 -3.35
C MET A 1 -14.92 -15.37 -2.94
N GLY A 2 -15.13 -16.35 -3.82
CA GLY A 2 -15.01 -17.79 -3.49
C GLY A 2 -13.58 -18.38 -3.52
N PHE A 3 -12.61 -17.66 -4.07
CA PHE A 3 -11.23 -18.16 -4.21
C PHE A 3 -10.52 -18.33 -2.86
N ARG A 4 -9.74 -19.41 -2.73
CA ARG A 4 -8.80 -19.67 -1.63
C ARG A 4 -7.42 -19.98 -2.20
N SER A 5 -6.36 -19.48 -1.54
CA SER A 5 -5.01 -19.85 -1.96
C SER A 5 -4.73 -21.33 -1.79
N ARG A 6 -3.86 -21.86 -2.66
CA ARG A 6 -3.37 -23.24 -2.58
C ARG A 6 -2.83 -23.54 -1.19
N VAL A 7 -3.29 -24.64 -0.60
CA VAL A 7 -2.78 -25.14 0.67
C VAL A 7 -1.52 -25.95 0.39
N THR A 8 -0.44 -25.61 1.10
CA THR A 8 0.83 -26.33 1.06
C THR A 8 1.16 -26.81 2.47
N ILE A 9 1.46 -28.10 2.59
CA ILE A 9 1.84 -28.72 3.84
C ILE A 9 3.34 -28.52 4.03
N VAL A 10 3.73 -27.90 5.15
CA VAL A 10 5.13 -27.81 5.57
C VAL A 10 5.40 -28.93 6.55
N ARG A 11 6.29 -29.84 6.14
CA ARG A 11 6.74 -30.98 6.93
C ARG A 11 7.94 -30.60 7.81
N ASP A 12 8.17 -31.40 8.83
CA ASP A 12 9.38 -31.25 9.65
C ASP A 12 10.64 -31.52 8.82
N LYS A 13 11.74 -30.83 9.16
CA LYS A 13 13.01 -30.91 8.42
C LYS A 13 13.70 -32.26 8.67
N TYR A 14 13.62 -32.77 9.89
CA TYR A 14 14.30 -33.98 10.34
C TYR A 14 13.40 -35.20 10.17
N ASP A 15 12.09 -35.05 10.39
CA ASP A 15 11.11 -36.12 10.22
C ASP A 15 10.03 -35.74 9.20
N ARG A 16 10.24 -36.13 7.93
CA ARG A 16 9.32 -35.78 6.83
C ARG A 16 7.94 -36.43 6.94
N THR A 17 7.73 -37.39 7.85
CA THR A 17 6.39 -37.95 8.09
C THR A 17 5.51 -36.99 8.88
N LYS A 18 6.13 -36.11 9.69
CA LYS A 18 5.41 -35.16 10.54
C LYS A 18 5.09 -33.87 9.81
N VAL A 19 3.82 -33.48 9.89
CA VAL A 19 3.35 -32.18 9.41
C VAL A 19 3.56 -31.14 10.49
N LYS A 20 4.40 -30.14 10.23
CA LYS A 20 4.70 -29.05 11.16
C LYS A 20 3.65 -27.95 11.12
N ARG A 21 3.22 -27.56 9.92
CA ARG A 21 2.16 -26.56 9.70
C ARG A 21 1.59 -26.63 8.30
N GLN A 22 0.42 -26.04 8.10
CA GLN A 22 -0.16 -25.80 6.79
C GLN A 22 -0.10 -24.31 6.47
N ILE A 23 0.32 -23.98 5.25
CA ILE A 23 0.37 -22.61 4.71
C ILE A 23 -0.65 -22.51 3.58
N GLY A 24 -1.32 -21.36 3.45
CA GLY A 24 -2.29 -21.13 2.39
C GLY A 24 -3.73 -21.21 2.90
N GLY A 25 -4.67 -21.56 2.03
CA GLY A 25 -6.11 -21.61 2.37
C GLY A 25 -6.72 -20.24 2.68
N LYS A 26 -6.00 -19.14 2.40
CA LYS A 26 -6.45 -17.79 2.70
C LYS A 26 -7.56 -17.43 1.72
N LYS A 27 -8.69 -16.97 2.25
CA LYS A 27 -9.77 -16.40 1.44
C LYS A 27 -9.26 -15.18 0.68
N MET A 28 -9.75 -14.99 -0.54
CA MET A 28 -9.41 -13.82 -1.33
C MET A 28 -9.84 -12.53 -0.64
N THR A 29 -8.92 -11.57 -0.58
CA THR A 29 -9.16 -10.21 -0.07
C THR A 29 -8.89 -9.20 -1.18
N ALA A 30 -9.44 -7.98 -1.05
CA ALA A 30 -9.18 -6.90 -2.02
C ALA A 30 -7.68 -6.62 -2.18
N LYS A 31 -6.90 -6.67 -1.09
CA LYS A 31 -5.43 -6.51 -1.13
C LYS A 31 -4.74 -7.58 -1.95
N MET A 32 -5.24 -8.82 -1.88
CA MET A 32 -4.68 -9.95 -2.62
C MET A 32 -4.94 -9.79 -4.13
N ILE A 33 -6.12 -9.32 -4.51
CA ILE A 33 -6.43 -8.97 -5.90
C ILE A 33 -5.51 -7.87 -6.39
N ASP A 34 -5.39 -6.79 -5.63
CA ASP A 34 -4.52 -5.65 -5.98
C ASP A 34 -3.05 -6.09 -6.15
N GLN A 35 -2.58 -7.01 -5.29
CA GLN A 35 -1.24 -7.58 -5.41
C GLN A 35 -1.07 -8.39 -6.70
N TYR A 36 -2.06 -9.23 -7.06
CA TYR A 36 -1.98 -10.04 -8.28
C TYR A 36 -2.12 -9.22 -9.55
N ALA A 37 -3.08 -8.30 -9.59
CA ALA A 37 -3.32 -7.44 -10.75
C ALA A 37 -2.10 -6.60 -11.13
N SER A 38 -1.20 -6.32 -10.19
CA SER A 38 0.03 -5.55 -10.41
C SER A 38 1.29 -6.35 -10.69
N LYS A 39 1.23 -7.67 -10.78
CA LYS A 39 2.40 -8.47 -11.14
C LYS A 39 2.67 -8.39 -12.64
N LEU A 40 3.81 -7.82 -13.01
CA LEU A 40 4.28 -7.68 -14.39
C LEU A 40 4.41 -9.03 -15.14
N VAL A 41 4.66 -10.10 -14.40
CA VAL A 41 4.75 -11.47 -14.95
C VAL A 41 3.48 -11.85 -15.72
N TYR A 42 2.31 -11.35 -15.31
CA TYR A 42 1.06 -11.67 -16.00
C TYR A 42 0.91 -10.97 -17.35
N CYS A 43 1.63 -9.89 -17.61
CA CYS A 43 1.71 -9.26 -18.94
C CYS A 43 3.01 -9.60 -19.69
N GLY A 44 3.69 -10.70 -19.32
CA GLY A 44 4.87 -11.18 -20.04
C GLY A 44 6.14 -10.36 -19.78
N ILE A 45 6.22 -9.64 -18.66
CA ILE A 45 7.37 -8.79 -18.31
C ILE A 45 8.00 -9.23 -17.00
N ILE A 46 9.32 -9.33 -16.99
CA ILE A 46 10.10 -9.71 -15.81
C ILE A 46 10.95 -8.52 -15.40
N LYS A 47 10.91 -8.18 -14.11
CA LYS A 47 11.76 -7.16 -13.49
C LYS A 47 12.21 -7.69 -12.14
N GLU A 48 13.40 -8.27 -12.11
CA GLU A 48 13.93 -9.00 -10.96
C GLU A 48 15.41 -8.65 -10.74
N LYS A 49 15.96 -9.07 -9.61
CA LYS A 49 17.36 -8.77 -9.26
C LYS A 49 18.36 -9.32 -10.28
N TRP A 50 18.07 -10.48 -10.86
CA TRP A 50 18.91 -11.10 -11.89
C TRP A 50 18.76 -10.45 -13.28
N THR A 51 17.79 -9.54 -13.47
CA THR A 51 17.70 -8.68 -14.65
C THR A 51 18.28 -7.30 -14.37
N HIS A 52 19.10 -7.15 -13.33
CA HIS A 52 19.65 -5.88 -12.86
C HIS A 52 18.58 -4.81 -12.59
N ASP A 53 17.40 -5.24 -12.11
CA ASP A 53 16.23 -4.37 -11.94
C ASP A 53 15.79 -3.66 -13.23
N GLN A 54 16.21 -4.15 -14.39
CA GLN A 54 15.73 -3.70 -15.70
C GLN A 54 14.54 -4.57 -16.13
N PRO A 55 13.50 -3.95 -16.72
CA PRO A 55 12.39 -4.70 -17.29
C PRO A 55 12.83 -5.39 -18.59
N VAL A 56 12.58 -6.70 -18.66
CA VAL A 56 12.84 -7.49 -19.85
C VAL A 56 11.57 -8.23 -20.26
N LYS A 57 11.40 -8.43 -21.56
CA LYS A 57 10.32 -9.26 -22.11
C LYS A 57 10.59 -10.71 -21.72
N ALA A 58 9.57 -11.37 -21.19
CA ALA A 58 9.66 -12.79 -20.89
C ALA A 58 9.68 -13.60 -22.18
N GLN A 59 10.15 -14.84 -22.11
CA GLN A 59 10.04 -15.79 -23.23
C GLN A 59 8.60 -16.27 -23.49
N PHE A 60 7.65 -15.87 -22.65
CA PHE A 60 6.23 -16.20 -22.76
C PHE A 60 5.41 -14.91 -22.83
N ASP A 61 4.27 -14.94 -23.53
CA ASP A 61 3.50 -13.73 -23.86
C ASP A 61 2.77 -13.08 -22.67
N GLY A 62 2.60 -13.83 -21.57
CA GLY A 62 1.79 -13.41 -20.42
C GLY A 62 0.38 -14.00 -20.47
N LEU A 63 -0.32 -13.94 -19.34
CA LEU A 63 -1.72 -14.37 -19.24
C LEU A 63 -2.70 -13.31 -19.76
N VAL A 64 -2.29 -12.05 -19.77
CA VAL A 64 -3.08 -10.90 -20.22
C VAL A 64 -2.23 -10.00 -21.10
N SER A 65 -2.87 -9.29 -22.03
CA SER A 65 -2.16 -8.29 -22.83
C SER A 65 -1.72 -7.09 -21.98
N VAL A 66 -0.76 -6.32 -22.49
CA VAL A 66 -0.25 -5.13 -21.81
C VAL A 66 -1.35 -4.07 -21.67
N GLU A 67 -2.22 -3.95 -22.65
CA GLU A 67 -3.37 -3.05 -22.65
C GLU A 67 -4.34 -3.41 -21.51
N LEU A 68 -4.75 -4.69 -21.44
CA LEU A 68 -5.65 -5.16 -20.38
C LEU A 68 -5.02 -5.01 -18.98
N PHE A 69 -3.71 -5.25 -18.88
CA PHE A 69 -2.97 -5.00 -17.64
C PHE A 69 -3.01 -3.53 -17.23
N ASN A 70 -2.76 -2.60 -18.16
CA ASN A 70 -2.77 -1.17 -17.90
C ASN A 70 -4.16 -0.67 -17.48
N GLU A 71 -5.21 -1.15 -18.14
CA GLU A 71 -6.61 -0.86 -17.79
C GLU A 71 -6.95 -1.33 -16.37
N ALA A 72 -6.59 -2.58 -16.04
CA ALA A 72 -6.83 -3.16 -14.72
C ALA A 72 -6.12 -2.39 -13.60
N ASN A 73 -4.92 -1.86 -13.87
CA ASN A 73 -4.12 -1.12 -12.91
C ASN A 73 -4.50 0.38 -12.80
N ARG A 74 -5.34 0.91 -13.70
CA ARG A 74 -5.84 2.30 -13.68
C ARG A 74 -4.73 3.34 -13.47
N GLY A 75 -3.59 3.13 -14.13
CA GLY A 75 -2.42 4.02 -14.05
C GLY A 75 -1.59 3.91 -12.77
N ARG A 76 -1.91 3.01 -11.83
CA ARG A 76 -1.06 2.75 -10.64
C ARG A 76 0.30 2.20 -11.05
N ILE A 77 0.26 1.22 -11.95
CA ILE A 77 1.40 0.68 -12.67
C ILE A 77 1.03 0.75 -14.15
N PHE A 78 1.90 1.33 -14.94
CA PHE A 78 1.70 1.50 -16.37
C PHE A 78 2.94 1.00 -17.10
N VAL A 79 2.71 0.19 -18.11
CA VAL A 79 3.73 -0.44 -18.95
C VAL A 79 3.60 0.13 -20.35
N GLU A 80 4.73 0.53 -20.92
CA GLU A 80 4.85 1.01 -22.29
C GLU A 80 5.95 0.22 -22.99
N ILE A 81 5.67 -0.24 -24.21
CA ILE A 81 6.62 -0.96 -25.06
C ILE A 81 6.80 -0.15 -26.33
N ASP A 82 8.02 0.32 -26.57
CA ASP A 82 8.35 1.07 -27.78
C ASP A 82 8.51 0.13 -28.98
N SER A 83 8.56 0.70 -30.20
CA SER A 83 8.81 -0.03 -31.46
C SER A 83 10.17 -0.77 -31.52
N ARG A 84 11.07 -0.50 -30.57
CA ARG A 84 12.37 -1.16 -30.40
C ARG A 84 12.37 -2.21 -29.27
N ASP A 85 11.19 -2.66 -28.83
CA ASP A 85 10.99 -3.55 -27.68
C ASP A 85 11.58 -3.00 -26.35
N MET A 86 11.79 -1.68 -26.25
CA MET A 86 12.21 -1.05 -25.01
C MET A 86 11.02 -0.92 -24.07
N ILE A 87 11.15 -1.50 -22.87
CA ILE A 87 10.07 -1.54 -21.89
C ILE A 87 10.27 -0.44 -20.85
N THR A 88 9.28 0.43 -20.70
CA THR A 88 9.25 1.45 -19.65
C THR A 88 8.12 1.17 -18.67
N ILE A 89 8.44 1.16 -17.37
CA ILE A 89 7.44 1.00 -16.30
C ILE A 89 7.30 2.31 -15.54
N LYS A 90 6.12 2.92 -15.66
CA LYS A 90 5.73 4.11 -14.90
C LYS A 90 4.90 3.70 -13.69
N ARG A 91 5.17 4.29 -12.54
CA ARG A 91 4.37 4.12 -11.32
C ARG A 91 3.75 5.44 -10.95
N ARG A 92 2.48 5.42 -10.52
CA ARG A 92 1.80 6.63 -10.05
C ARG A 92 2.60 7.24 -8.90
N ALA A 93 3.06 8.47 -9.09
CA ALA A 93 3.69 9.22 -8.03
C ALA A 93 2.72 9.40 -6.87
N VAL A 94 3.23 9.25 -5.64
CA VAL A 94 2.46 9.61 -4.45
C VAL A 94 2.15 11.11 -4.53
N PRO A 95 0.88 11.53 -4.33
CA PRO A 95 0.52 12.95 -4.30
C PRO A 95 1.39 13.75 -3.32
N GLU A 96 1.77 14.97 -3.68
CA GLU A 96 2.72 15.79 -2.90
C GLU A 96 2.30 15.98 -1.44
N HIS A 97 1.00 16.22 -1.21
CA HIS A 97 0.41 16.37 0.12
C HIS A 97 0.54 15.11 1.01
N LEU A 98 0.79 13.93 0.42
CA LEU A 98 1.01 12.68 1.16
C LEU A 98 2.51 12.39 1.36
N LYS A 99 3.40 12.90 0.50
CA LYS A 99 4.85 12.69 0.60
C LYS A 99 5.42 13.29 1.88
N ASN A 100 4.97 14.50 2.22
CA ASN A 100 5.50 15.30 3.33
C ASN A 100 4.64 15.17 4.59
N LYS A 101 3.86 14.09 4.74
CA LYS A 101 3.11 13.87 5.97
C LYS A 101 4.09 13.53 7.10
N GLN A 102 4.63 14.58 7.73
CA GLN A 102 5.61 14.43 8.77
C GLN A 102 5.00 13.64 9.93
N ILE A 103 5.70 12.58 10.35
CA ILE A 103 5.38 11.85 11.58
C ILE A 103 5.46 12.83 12.76
N TYR A 104 6.47 13.70 12.74
CA TYR A 104 6.67 14.80 13.67
C TYR A 104 6.28 16.13 13.03
N ASN A 105 5.18 16.75 13.47
CA ASN A 105 4.79 18.08 13.02
C ASN A 105 5.24 19.12 14.07
N PRO A 106 6.19 20.03 13.74
CA PRO A 106 6.63 21.08 14.67
C PRO A 106 5.53 22.00 15.19
N GLU A 107 4.43 22.18 14.45
CA GLU A 107 3.27 22.97 14.92
C GLU A 107 2.43 22.20 15.96
N TYR A 108 2.57 20.87 15.99
CA TYR A 108 1.87 20.00 16.94
C TYR A 108 2.85 19.03 17.61
N PRO A 109 3.82 19.52 18.40
CA PRO A 109 4.87 18.69 19.02
C PRO A 109 4.34 17.57 19.91
N TYR A 110 3.15 17.75 20.50
CA TYR A 110 2.55 16.78 21.42
C TYR A 110 1.60 15.78 20.74
N LYS A 111 1.44 15.86 19.42
CA LYS A 111 0.56 14.99 18.65
C LYS A 111 1.02 13.53 18.79
N GLN A 112 0.09 12.66 19.16
CA GLN A 112 0.30 11.23 19.42
C GLN A 112 1.26 10.89 20.58
N VAL A 113 1.78 11.90 21.29
CA VAL A 113 2.64 11.72 22.47
C VAL A 113 1.83 11.88 23.76
N VAL A 114 1.00 12.94 23.85
CA VAL A 114 0.22 13.24 25.05
C VAL A 114 -1.17 12.61 24.96
N ALA A 115 -1.62 11.99 26.05
CA ALA A 115 -2.97 11.44 26.17
C ALA A 115 -3.97 12.49 26.68
N CYS A 116 -5.22 12.38 26.24
CA CYS A 116 -6.31 13.19 26.77
C CYS A 116 -6.60 12.78 28.23
N PRO A 117 -6.62 13.72 29.19
CA PRO A 117 -6.89 13.41 30.60
C PRO A 117 -8.29 12.84 30.84
N LYS A 118 -9.25 13.09 29.93
CA LYS A 118 -10.64 12.65 30.08
C LYS A 118 -10.92 11.26 29.50
N CYS A 119 -10.21 10.84 28.46
CA CYS A 119 -10.51 9.58 27.75
C CYS A 119 -9.31 8.66 27.55
N GLY A 120 -8.11 9.06 28.00
CA GLY A 120 -6.87 8.28 27.88
C GLY A 120 -6.34 8.09 26.45
N LYS A 121 -7.10 8.49 25.42
CA LYS A 121 -6.68 8.39 24.02
C LYS A 121 -5.63 9.46 23.70
N THR A 122 -4.65 9.10 22.89
CA THR A 122 -3.62 10.02 22.38
C THR A 122 -4.23 11.19 21.62
N LEU A 123 -3.72 12.39 21.84
CA LEU A 123 -4.18 13.61 21.18
C LEU A 123 -3.73 13.66 19.72
N SER A 124 -4.60 14.16 18.86
CA SER A 124 -4.31 14.57 17.50
C SER A 124 -4.17 16.08 17.44
N GLY A 125 -3.35 16.58 16.51
CA GLY A 125 -3.17 18.01 16.25
C GLY A 125 -3.73 18.37 14.88
N SER A 126 -4.62 19.36 14.83
CA SER A 126 -5.15 19.94 13.59
C SER A 126 -5.78 21.30 13.82
N ALA A 127 -5.86 22.14 12.78
CA ALA A 127 -6.57 23.40 12.83
C ALA A 127 -7.89 23.34 12.03
N SER A 128 -9.00 23.72 12.68
CA SER A 128 -10.29 23.85 12.00
C SER A 128 -10.42 25.24 11.37
N ARG A 129 -10.95 25.33 10.15
CA ARG A 129 -11.21 26.62 9.49
C ARG A 129 -12.55 27.20 9.92
N GLY A 130 -12.55 28.42 10.44
CA GLY A 130 -13.78 29.14 10.82
C GLY A 130 -14.45 29.86 9.65
N LYS A 131 -15.60 30.49 9.90
CA LYS A 131 -16.40 31.20 8.89
C LYS A 131 -15.64 32.34 8.19
N MET A 132 -14.74 33.02 8.90
CA MET A 132 -13.91 34.09 8.36
C MET A 132 -12.64 33.59 7.65
N GLY A 133 -12.48 32.28 7.44
CA GLY A 133 -11.30 31.71 6.80
C GLY A 133 -10.10 31.48 7.73
N THR A 134 -10.11 32.05 8.94
CA THR A 134 -9.07 31.85 9.96
C THR A 134 -9.00 30.40 10.43
N TYR A 135 -7.78 29.89 10.61
CA TYR A 135 -7.51 28.56 11.17
C TYR A 135 -7.34 28.63 12.68
N TYR A 136 -8.02 27.74 13.40
CA TYR A 136 -7.96 27.65 14.87
C TYR A 136 -7.23 26.36 15.26
N PRO A 137 -5.92 26.42 15.57
CA PRO A 137 -5.14 25.23 15.93
C PRO A 137 -5.62 24.67 17.26
N ALA A 138 -5.72 23.34 17.34
CA ALA A 138 -6.13 22.66 18.56
C ALA A 138 -5.50 21.28 18.67
N TYR A 139 -5.27 20.84 19.90
CA TYR A 139 -5.17 19.42 20.20
C TYR A 139 -6.55 18.86 20.53
N HIS A 140 -6.87 17.67 20.04
CA HIS A 140 -8.14 17.00 20.33
C HIS A 140 -8.00 15.48 20.40
N CYS A 141 -8.91 14.84 21.11
CA CYS A 141 -9.05 13.38 21.05
C CYS A 141 -10.11 12.96 20.03
N SER A 142 -10.00 11.74 19.52
CA SER A 142 -10.93 11.23 18.50
C SER A 142 -12.39 11.24 18.99
N ARG A 143 -13.22 12.05 18.30
CA ARG A 143 -14.69 12.05 18.30
C ARG A 143 -15.41 12.35 19.64
N ASN A 144 -14.71 12.69 20.71
CA ASN A 144 -15.33 12.97 22.00
C ASN A 144 -15.50 14.48 22.31
N GLY A 145 -15.24 15.37 21.35
CA GLY A 145 -15.43 16.82 21.53
C GLY A 145 -14.48 17.49 22.53
N HIS A 146 -13.44 16.81 23.02
CA HIS A 146 -12.44 17.42 23.89
C HIS A 146 -11.40 18.15 23.06
N TYR A 147 -11.40 19.49 23.17
CA TYR A 147 -10.43 20.37 22.53
C TYR A 147 -9.57 21.06 23.59
N PHE A 148 -8.27 21.14 23.32
CA PHE A 148 -7.30 21.87 24.10
C PHE A 148 -6.73 22.94 23.18
N ARG A 149 -7.12 24.19 23.43
CA ARG A 149 -6.77 25.38 22.64
C ARG A 149 -6.13 26.39 23.58
N VAL A 150 -5.08 27.05 23.10
CA VAL A 150 -4.60 28.28 23.73
C VAL A 150 -5.41 29.43 23.12
N PRO A 151 -5.99 30.33 23.95
CA PRO A 151 -6.72 31.51 23.48
C PRO A 151 -5.91 32.40 22.55
#